data_AF-A0A174QQQ0-F1
#
_entry.id   AF-A0A174QQQ0-F1
#
_cell.length_a   1.000
_cell.length_b   1.000
_cell.length_c   1.000
_cell.angle_alpha   90.00
_cell.angle_beta   90.00
_cell.angle_gamma   90.00
#
_symmetry.space_group_name_H-M   'P 1'
#
loop_
_entity.id
_entity.type
_entity.pdbx_description
1 polymer ?
#
loop_
_entity_poly.entity_id
_entity_poly.type
_entity_poly.pdbx_seq_one_letter_code
_entity_poly.pdbx_strand_id
1 'polypeptide(L)'
;MNKHLFSRRKMYGLAFVVAVLLFSGCTIGYDENATWTSNVKNAQLESPTEVIVANNNDGTATIKWNVVEGAGGYEVSFYNVDNPEEKVPVGEENEFVDGCSVTRDIGDDTKYLACVRTLGNTQLNNTEAKAAAEKDFTTLIETTGTIPVGTDIAEYFKANPLPDSATELAYDLVAGGTYTMNDVVDFGARAVTFRGDKVNHPKVTFGESARFVTCAGLKIKFIDFDCNAASSGSSSNSFILLSNDASGAGLTASAPGQFVITDPIMIQSCEVRGINRHLIYCNSTSYCVKQFTVNDCILGFNQSNIIIHMNSSNAFIAHLAFQNSTLYSTVASNQRFIHFSSRGPHWFINQLKSDVYGISTMYNGVSYRGGLIIQNCTFYNVANKGDMANWSGMLQNTTFMNISNNIFVDSGNNQVIRRITNNNNNVIKSFSRNSYWYGENYSTDGSIATYESNPIETDPKLTDPGNAVETAKDFTPRGDEQLSARTGDPRWLP
;
A
#
# COMPACT_ATOMS: atom_id res chain seq x y z
N MET A 1 52.08 6.98 -16.61
CA MET A 1 52.74 5.85 -17.32
C MET A 1 51.90 5.54 -18.55
N ASN A 2 52.28 6.12 -19.68
CA ASN A 2 51.60 6.03 -20.98
C ASN A 2 52.00 4.74 -21.72
N LYS A 3 51.04 4.07 -22.36
CA LYS A 3 51.19 3.37 -23.65
C LYS A 3 49.80 3.35 -24.33
N HIS A 4 49.51 4.23 -25.28
CA HIS A 4 49.86 4.23 -26.72
C HIS A 4 48.68 3.79 -27.59
N LEU A 5 48.12 4.79 -28.30
CA LEU A 5 47.48 4.66 -29.61
C LEU A 5 48.48 4.21 -30.69
N PHE A 6 47.92 3.67 -31.78
CA PHE A 6 48.41 3.39 -33.15
C PHE A 6 48.16 1.90 -33.49
N SER A 7 47.60 1.47 -34.61
CA SER A 7 47.40 2.07 -35.92
C SER A 7 46.42 1.19 -36.74
N ARG A 8 45.67 1.82 -37.65
CA ARG A 8 44.92 1.18 -38.73
C ARG A 8 45.84 0.39 -39.67
N ARG A 9 45.51 -0.88 -39.96
CA ARG A 9 45.48 -1.45 -41.32
C ARG A 9 45.01 -2.92 -41.32
N LYS A 10 43.88 -3.13 -42.00
CA LYS A 10 43.47 -4.31 -42.79
C LYS A 10 43.42 -5.68 -42.08
N MET A 11 42.21 -6.06 -41.69
CA MET A 11 41.64 -7.36 -42.07
C MET A 11 40.15 -7.17 -42.36
N TYR A 12 39.86 -6.58 -43.53
CA TYR A 12 38.53 -6.69 -44.14
C TYR A 12 38.47 -8.08 -44.77
N GLY A 13 37.73 -8.99 -44.15
CA GLY A 13 37.65 -10.35 -44.63
C GLY A 13 36.95 -11.31 -43.68
N LEU A 14 35.86 -10.89 -43.04
CA LEU A 14 34.91 -11.82 -42.41
C LEU A 14 33.56 -11.13 -42.12
N ALA A 15 32.94 -10.55 -43.14
CA ALA A 15 31.59 -9.97 -43.01
C ALA A 15 30.74 -10.15 -44.28
N PHE A 16 31.10 -11.08 -45.18
CA PHE A 16 30.38 -11.23 -46.47
C PHE A 16 30.02 -12.67 -46.84
N VAL A 17 30.01 -13.61 -45.90
CA VAL A 17 29.59 -15.02 -46.18
C VAL A 17 28.40 -15.48 -45.32
N VAL A 18 27.94 -14.69 -44.33
CA VAL A 18 26.73 -15.04 -43.55
C VAL A 18 25.45 -14.47 -44.17
N ALA A 19 25.55 -13.55 -45.13
CA ALA A 19 24.39 -12.95 -45.81
C ALA A 19 23.87 -13.74 -47.03
N VAL A 20 24.50 -14.87 -47.41
CA VAL A 20 24.08 -15.69 -48.58
C VAL A 20 23.64 -17.11 -48.18
N LEU A 21 23.72 -17.48 -46.89
CA LEU A 21 23.25 -18.77 -46.38
C LEU A 21 21.91 -18.69 -45.61
N LEU A 22 21.25 -17.52 -45.60
CA LEU A 22 19.91 -17.34 -45.01
C LEU A 22 18.76 -17.36 -46.04
N PHE A 23 19.04 -17.69 -47.30
CA PHE A 23 18.03 -17.77 -48.36
C PHE A 23 18.10 -19.06 -49.18
N SER A 24 18.29 -20.21 -48.53
CA SER A 24 18.15 -21.53 -49.18
C SER A 24 17.79 -22.63 -48.18
N GLY A 25 16.50 -22.99 -48.15
CA GLY A 25 15.93 -24.13 -47.40
C GLY A 25 15.15 -23.67 -46.17
N CYS A 26 13.82 -23.66 -46.12
CA CYS A 26 12.82 -24.43 -46.86
C CYS A 26 11.75 -23.48 -47.42
N THR A 27 11.70 -23.33 -48.74
CA THR A 27 10.41 -23.10 -49.42
C THR A 27 9.65 -24.44 -49.39
N ILE A 28 9.13 -24.82 -48.22
CA ILE A 28 7.89 -25.58 -48.21
C ILE A 28 6.86 -24.55 -48.64
N GLY A 29 6.21 -24.80 -49.78
CA GLY A 29 5.27 -23.87 -50.39
C GLY A 29 4.30 -23.36 -49.33
N TYR A 30 4.34 -22.05 -49.09
CA TYR A 30 3.16 -21.36 -48.62
C TYR A 30 2.19 -21.47 -49.80
N ASP A 31 1.36 -22.51 -49.79
CA ASP A 31 0.25 -22.61 -50.70
C ASP A 31 -0.67 -21.44 -50.35
N GLU A 32 -0.61 -20.39 -51.17
CA GLU A 32 -1.51 -19.24 -51.14
C GLU A 32 -2.99 -19.63 -51.35
N ASN A 33 -3.25 -20.91 -51.68
CA ASN A 33 -4.57 -21.55 -51.70
C ASN A 33 -4.81 -22.57 -50.58
N ALA A 34 -3.90 -22.72 -49.60
CA ALA A 34 -4.20 -23.45 -48.37
C ALA A 34 -5.24 -22.65 -47.57
N THR A 35 -6.50 -22.83 -47.95
CA THR A 35 -7.63 -22.45 -47.14
C THR A 35 -7.59 -23.35 -45.92
N TRP A 36 -7.08 -22.82 -44.80
CA TRP A 36 -7.20 -23.44 -43.50
C TRP A 36 -8.68 -23.49 -43.12
N THR A 37 -9.38 -24.50 -43.61
CA THR A 37 -10.76 -24.77 -43.20
C THR A 37 -10.69 -25.71 -42.03
N SER A 38 -11.28 -25.32 -40.90
CA SER A 38 -11.42 -26.22 -39.75
C SER A 38 -12.11 -27.52 -40.18
N ASN A 39 -11.64 -28.64 -39.61
CA ASN A 39 -12.29 -29.94 -39.77
C ASN A 39 -13.57 -30.08 -38.92
N VAL A 40 -13.78 -29.16 -37.97
CA VAL A 40 -14.96 -29.11 -37.10
C VAL A 40 -16.07 -28.32 -37.79
N LYS A 41 -17.16 -29.01 -38.17
CA LYS A 41 -18.33 -28.45 -38.86
C LYS A 41 -19.61 -29.10 -38.35
N ASN A 42 -20.73 -28.38 -38.39
CA ASN A 42 -22.04 -28.86 -37.93
C ASN A 42 -22.02 -29.32 -36.46
N ALA A 43 -21.19 -28.69 -35.63
CA ALA A 43 -20.94 -29.11 -34.26
C ALA A 43 -21.38 -28.05 -33.24
N GLN A 44 -21.76 -28.53 -32.07
CA GLN A 44 -21.85 -27.72 -30.86
C GLN A 44 -20.44 -27.58 -30.29
N LEU A 45 -19.88 -26.37 -30.31
CA LEU A 45 -18.53 -26.14 -29.78
C LEU A 45 -18.51 -26.23 -28.26
N GLU A 46 -17.32 -26.47 -27.72
CA GLU A 46 -17.01 -26.37 -26.29
C GLU A 46 -16.14 -25.15 -26.03
N SER A 47 -16.14 -24.66 -24.79
CA SER A 47 -15.21 -23.60 -24.38
C SER A 47 -13.77 -24.12 -24.28
N PRO A 48 -12.76 -23.23 -24.27
CA PRO A 48 -11.36 -23.67 -24.18
C PRO A 48 -11.13 -24.57 -22.97
N THR A 49 -10.36 -25.65 -23.15
CA THR A 49 -10.05 -26.58 -22.07
C THR A 49 -9.15 -25.98 -20.99
N GLU A 50 -8.43 -24.92 -21.32
CA GLU A 50 -7.52 -24.22 -20.41
C GLU A 50 -7.61 -22.71 -20.65
N VAL A 51 -7.76 -21.99 -19.53
CA VAL A 51 -7.66 -20.53 -19.45
C VAL A 51 -6.58 -20.22 -18.41
N ILE A 52 -5.64 -19.36 -18.78
CA ILE A 52 -4.51 -18.93 -17.97
C ILE A 52 -4.63 -17.43 -17.74
N VAL A 53 -4.45 -16.99 -16.50
CA VAL A 53 -4.33 -15.57 -16.15
C VAL A 53 -2.95 -15.35 -15.55
N ALA A 54 -2.17 -14.45 -16.16
CA ALA A 54 -0.79 -14.16 -15.75
C ALA A 54 -0.66 -12.68 -15.37
N ASN A 55 -0.12 -12.42 -14.18
CA ASN A 55 0.24 -11.06 -13.74
C ASN A 55 1.48 -10.58 -14.49
N ASN A 56 1.41 -9.40 -15.11
CA ASN A 56 2.50 -8.81 -15.89
C ASN A 56 3.49 -8.00 -15.03
N ASN A 57 3.18 -7.81 -13.74
CA ASN A 57 3.95 -7.01 -12.77
C ASN A 57 4.07 -5.52 -13.14
N ASP A 58 3.13 -5.01 -13.92
CA ASP A 58 3.01 -3.62 -14.35
C ASP A 58 1.63 -3.02 -14.04
N GLY A 59 0.85 -3.69 -13.19
CA GLY A 59 -0.55 -3.32 -12.91
C GLY A 59 -1.56 -3.94 -13.87
N THR A 60 -1.13 -4.86 -14.74
CA THR A 60 -2.02 -5.59 -15.66
C THR A 60 -1.90 -7.10 -15.51
N ALA A 61 -2.94 -7.82 -15.93
CA ALA A 61 -2.91 -9.26 -16.17
C ALA A 61 -3.26 -9.58 -17.63
N THR A 62 -2.63 -10.61 -18.17
CA THR A 62 -3.00 -11.17 -19.48
C THR A 62 -3.75 -12.49 -19.29
N ILE A 63 -4.95 -12.54 -19.85
CA ILE A 63 -5.81 -13.72 -19.92
C ILE A 63 -5.53 -14.38 -21.27
N LYS A 64 -5.21 -15.68 -21.28
CA LYS A 64 -4.87 -16.46 -22.49
C LYS A 64 -5.59 -17.80 -22.49
N TRP A 65 -5.94 -18.29 -23.67
CA TRP A 65 -6.59 -19.59 -23.84
C TRP A 65 -6.11 -20.28 -25.11
N ASN A 66 -6.35 -21.59 -25.21
CA ASN A 66 -6.03 -22.36 -26.41
C ASN A 66 -7.09 -22.14 -27.49
N VAL A 67 -6.66 -22.21 -28.75
CA VAL A 67 -7.57 -22.15 -29.91
C VAL A 67 -8.54 -23.33 -29.87
N VAL A 68 -9.83 -23.04 -30.01
CA VAL A 68 -10.89 -24.03 -30.26
C VAL A 68 -11.12 -24.13 -31.77
N GLU A 69 -10.89 -25.32 -32.32
CA GLU A 69 -11.06 -25.56 -33.76
C GLU A 69 -12.50 -25.29 -34.21
N GLY A 70 -12.66 -24.50 -35.27
CA GLY A 70 -13.96 -24.16 -35.83
C GLY A 70 -14.73 -23.07 -35.09
N ALA A 71 -14.10 -22.39 -34.12
CA ALA A 71 -14.64 -21.19 -33.48
C ALA A 71 -14.83 -20.03 -34.47
N GLY A 72 -15.81 -19.18 -34.21
CA GLY A 72 -16.00 -17.90 -34.90
C GLY A 72 -15.39 -16.71 -34.16
N GLY A 73 -14.78 -16.96 -33.00
CA GLY A 73 -14.28 -15.97 -32.06
C GLY A 73 -14.58 -16.42 -30.62
N TYR A 74 -14.33 -15.54 -29.66
CA TYR A 74 -14.60 -15.79 -28.25
C TYR A 74 -15.34 -14.61 -27.62
N GLU A 75 -16.17 -14.91 -26.64
CA GLU A 75 -16.76 -13.94 -25.73
C GLU A 75 -15.96 -13.98 -24.42
N VAL A 76 -15.43 -12.83 -24.00
CA VAL A 76 -14.54 -12.73 -22.85
C VAL A 76 -15.08 -11.73 -21.85
N SER A 77 -15.18 -12.16 -20.59
CA SER A 77 -15.48 -11.31 -19.45
C SER A 77 -14.43 -11.50 -18.37
N PHE A 78 -14.07 -10.42 -17.68
CA PHE A 78 -13.17 -10.45 -16.54
C PHE A 78 -13.81 -9.65 -15.42
N TYR A 79 -13.90 -10.23 -14.23
CA TYR A 79 -14.64 -9.64 -13.12
C TYR A 79 -13.75 -9.49 -11.91
N ASN A 80 -13.85 -8.36 -11.21
CA ASN A 80 -13.51 -8.29 -9.79
C ASN A 80 -14.61 -9.02 -9.01
N VAL A 81 -14.20 -9.96 -8.17
CA VAL A 81 -15.06 -10.81 -7.33
C VAL A 81 -14.62 -10.79 -5.86
N ASP A 82 -14.09 -9.66 -5.40
CA ASP A 82 -13.82 -9.42 -3.98
C ASP A 82 -15.07 -9.65 -3.14
N ASN A 83 -16.24 -9.22 -3.65
CA ASN A 83 -17.54 -9.66 -3.18
C ASN A 83 -18.00 -10.88 -4.01
N PRO A 84 -18.10 -12.09 -3.45
CA PRO A 84 -18.54 -13.26 -4.22
C PRO A 84 -20.00 -13.17 -4.70
N GLU A 85 -20.82 -12.28 -4.11
CA GLU A 85 -22.21 -12.06 -4.52
C GLU A 85 -22.35 -11.06 -5.68
N GLU A 86 -21.27 -10.34 -6.03
CA GLU A 86 -21.28 -9.29 -7.04
C GLU A 86 -20.09 -9.43 -7.99
N LYS A 87 -20.39 -9.53 -9.29
CA LYS A 87 -19.35 -9.56 -10.34
C LYS A 87 -19.23 -8.16 -10.95
N VAL A 88 -18.14 -7.46 -10.66
CA VAL A 88 -17.89 -6.12 -11.23
C VAL A 88 -16.99 -6.26 -12.46
N PRO A 89 -17.46 -5.92 -13.67
CA PRO A 89 -16.67 -6.11 -14.89
C PRO A 89 -15.43 -5.21 -14.91
N VAL A 90 -14.33 -5.78 -15.39
CA VAL A 90 -13.04 -5.13 -15.60
C VAL A 90 -12.76 -5.14 -17.10
N GLY A 91 -13.01 -4.00 -17.73
CA GLY A 91 -13.07 -3.87 -19.19
C GLY A 91 -14.50 -4.06 -19.72
N GLU A 92 -14.61 -4.36 -21.01
CA GLU A 92 -15.90 -4.65 -21.64
C GLU A 92 -16.39 -6.04 -21.23
N GLU A 93 -17.65 -6.11 -20.81
CA GLU A 93 -18.31 -7.38 -20.49
C GLU A 93 -18.81 -8.03 -21.77
N ASN A 94 -18.60 -9.35 -21.90
CA ASN A 94 -18.91 -10.13 -23.08
C ASN A 94 -18.20 -9.60 -24.35
N GLU A 95 -16.95 -9.16 -24.21
CA GLU A 95 -16.16 -8.63 -25.33
C GLU A 95 -15.96 -9.72 -26.40
N PHE A 96 -16.25 -9.38 -27.65
CA PHE A 96 -15.91 -10.23 -28.78
C PHE A 96 -14.41 -10.14 -29.09
N VAL A 97 -13.71 -11.28 -29.06
CA VAL A 97 -12.27 -11.36 -29.32
C VAL A 97 -11.99 -12.33 -30.47
N ASP A 98 -11.45 -11.80 -31.56
CA ASP A 98 -10.90 -12.56 -32.69
C ASP A 98 -9.41 -12.87 -32.46
N GLY A 99 -9.15 -13.64 -31.42
CA GLY A 99 -7.81 -13.93 -30.91
C GLY A 99 -7.86 -14.86 -29.70
N CYS A 100 -6.71 -15.09 -29.06
CA CYS A 100 -6.59 -16.02 -27.94
C CYS A 100 -5.99 -15.39 -26.67
N SER A 101 -6.05 -14.07 -26.58
CA SER A 101 -5.58 -13.34 -25.41
C SER A 101 -6.18 -11.95 -25.30
N VAL A 102 -6.39 -11.48 -24.07
CA VAL A 102 -6.67 -10.07 -23.73
C VAL A 102 -5.84 -9.63 -22.53
N THR A 103 -5.54 -8.34 -22.43
CA THR A 103 -4.89 -7.74 -21.26
C THR A 103 -5.87 -6.81 -20.54
N ARG A 104 -5.86 -6.86 -19.21
CA ARG A 104 -6.72 -6.07 -18.33
C ARG A 104 -5.93 -5.46 -17.20
N ASP A 105 -6.33 -4.28 -16.76
CA ASP A 105 -5.80 -3.67 -15.55
C ASP A 105 -6.24 -4.48 -14.33
N ILE A 106 -5.34 -4.62 -13.35
CA ILE A 106 -5.59 -5.30 -12.08
C ILE A 106 -5.16 -4.40 -10.92
N GLY A 107 -5.81 -4.59 -9.78
CA GLY A 107 -5.49 -3.94 -8.52
C GLY A 107 -4.76 -4.89 -7.57
N ASP A 108 -4.08 -4.28 -6.61
CA ASP A 108 -3.46 -5.01 -5.50
C ASP A 108 -4.53 -5.66 -4.61
N ASP A 109 -4.16 -6.76 -3.97
CA ASP A 109 -4.99 -7.52 -3.02
C ASP A 109 -6.45 -7.70 -3.48
N THR A 110 -6.64 -8.16 -4.71
CA THR A 110 -7.95 -8.30 -5.36
C THR A 110 -8.16 -9.73 -5.90
N LYS A 111 -9.39 -10.22 -5.82
CA LYS A 111 -9.84 -11.50 -6.38
C LYS A 111 -10.56 -11.27 -7.71
N TYR A 112 -10.28 -12.12 -8.69
CA TYR A 112 -10.81 -12.01 -10.04
C TYR A 112 -11.33 -13.34 -10.58
N LEU A 113 -12.25 -13.25 -11.53
CA LEU A 113 -12.78 -14.36 -12.31
C LEU A 113 -12.69 -14.04 -13.79
N ALA A 114 -11.95 -14.83 -14.56
CA ALA A 114 -11.95 -14.80 -16.02
C ALA A 114 -12.95 -15.81 -16.58
N CYS A 115 -13.78 -15.37 -17.52
CA CYS A 115 -14.76 -16.20 -18.23
C CYS A 115 -14.48 -16.11 -19.74
N VAL A 116 -14.25 -17.24 -20.40
CA VAL A 116 -14.04 -17.32 -21.86
C VAL A 116 -15.01 -18.31 -22.47
N ARG A 117 -15.88 -17.85 -23.36
CA ARG A 117 -16.87 -18.69 -24.06
C ARG A 117 -16.58 -18.73 -25.55
N THR A 118 -16.53 -19.92 -26.14
CA THR A 118 -16.34 -20.08 -27.59
C THR A 118 -17.60 -19.68 -28.34
N LEU A 119 -17.47 -18.80 -29.34
CA LEU A 119 -18.58 -18.41 -30.21
C LEU A 119 -18.66 -19.30 -31.45
N GLY A 120 -19.90 -19.52 -31.91
CA GLY A 120 -20.19 -20.34 -33.08
C GLY A 120 -19.65 -19.73 -34.37
N ASN A 121 -19.55 -20.54 -35.41
CA ASN A 121 -19.09 -20.11 -36.73
C ASN A 121 -20.14 -20.47 -37.78
N THR A 122 -20.84 -19.45 -38.29
CA THR A 122 -21.92 -19.62 -39.26
C THR A 122 -21.46 -20.22 -40.58
N GLN A 123 -20.22 -19.93 -41.02
CA GLN A 123 -19.65 -20.49 -42.26
C GLN A 123 -19.39 -21.99 -42.14
N LEU A 124 -19.17 -22.49 -40.93
CA LEU A 124 -18.93 -23.90 -40.62
C LEU A 124 -20.18 -24.61 -40.06
N ASN A 125 -21.30 -23.90 -39.95
CA ASN A 125 -22.54 -24.34 -39.29
C ASN A 125 -22.30 -24.83 -37.85
N ASN A 126 -21.36 -24.21 -37.12
CA ASN A 126 -21.07 -24.55 -35.73
C ASN A 126 -21.86 -23.62 -34.79
N THR A 127 -22.41 -24.18 -33.72
CA THR A 127 -23.08 -23.40 -32.65
C THR A 127 -22.11 -23.09 -31.50
N GLU A 128 -22.34 -21.97 -30.83
CA GLU A 128 -21.53 -21.45 -29.71
C GLU A 128 -21.60 -22.33 -28.46
N ALA A 129 -20.53 -22.35 -27.67
CA ALA A 129 -20.47 -23.16 -26.45
C ALA A 129 -21.57 -22.79 -25.43
N LYS A 130 -22.06 -23.81 -24.72
CA LYS A 130 -23.16 -23.68 -23.75
C LYS A 130 -22.78 -22.93 -22.48
N ALA A 131 -21.51 -22.98 -22.08
CA ALA A 131 -20.99 -22.36 -20.87
C ALA A 131 -19.58 -21.85 -21.12
N ALA A 132 -19.18 -20.80 -20.40
CA ALA A 132 -17.81 -20.30 -20.41
C ALA A 132 -16.86 -21.24 -19.66
N ALA A 133 -15.60 -21.28 -20.06
CA ALA A 133 -14.51 -21.74 -19.21
C ALA A 133 -14.19 -20.64 -18.20
N GLU A 134 -14.13 -21.01 -16.92
CA GLU A 134 -13.91 -20.09 -15.81
C GLU A 134 -12.53 -20.31 -15.17
N LYS A 135 -11.87 -19.22 -14.78
CA LYS A 135 -10.57 -19.24 -14.11
C LYS A 135 -10.47 -18.18 -13.03
N ASP A 136 -10.32 -18.62 -11.79
CA ASP A 136 -9.99 -17.75 -10.66
C ASP A 136 -8.54 -17.23 -10.78
N PHE A 137 -8.37 -15.96 -10.40
CA PHE A 137 -7.09 -15.28 -10.31
C PHE A 137 -7.08 -14.36 -9.10
N THR A 138 -5.94 -14.23 -8.42
CA THR A 138 -5.83 -13.31 -7.30
C THR A 138 -4.45 -12.68 -7.22
N THR A 139 -4.40 -11.43 -6.78
CA THR A 139 -3.15 -10.72 -6.46
C THR A 139 -2.77 -10.82 -4.99
N LEU A 140 -3.57 -11.50 -4.16
CA LEU A 140 -3.23 -11.78 -2.77
C LEU A 140 -2.10 -12.82 -2.68
N ILE A 141 -1.19 -12.64 -1.73
CA ILE A 141 -0.21 -13.68 -1.38
C ILE A 141 -0.91 -14.89 -0.74
N GLU A 142 -0.34 -16.08 -0.91
CA GLU A 142 -0.91 -17.33 -0.41
C GLU A 142 -1.14 -17.33 1.10
N THR A 143 -2.31 -17.79 1.53
CA THR A 143 -2.71 -17.88 2.94
C THR A 143 -1.91 -18.97 3.67
N THR A 144 -1.15 -18.57 4.69
CA THR A 144 -0.47 -19.48 5.63
C THR A 144 -1.45 -20.12 6.63
N GLY A 145 -2.44 -19.35 7.10
CA GLY A 145 -3.45 -19.86 8.01
C GLY A 145 -4.68 -18.96 8.09
N THR A 146 -5.83 -19.56 8.38
CA THR A 146 -7.08 -18.84 8.66
C THR A 146 -7.45 -18.99 10.12
N ILE A 147 -7.69 -17.88 10.81
CA ILE A 147 -8.07 -17.88 12.23
C ILE A 147 -9.59 -18.10 12.34
N PRO A 148 -10.07 -19.09 13.12
CA PRO A 148 -11.50 -19.33 13.25
C PRO A 148 -12.24 -18.19 13.96
N VAL A 149 -13.46 -17.88 13.51
CA VAL A 149 -14.33 -16.85 14.12
C VAL A 149 -14.53 -17.10 15.63
N GLY A 150 -14.50 -16.04 16.43
CA GLY A 150 -14.69 -16.10 17.88
C GLY A 150 -13.42 -16.44 18.67
N THR A 151 -12.30 -16.70 17.98
CA THR A 151 -11.02 -17.02 18.63
C THR A 151 -10.36 -15.76 19.20
N ASP A 152 -9.67 -15.89 20.34
CA ASP A 152 -8.69 -14.89 20.77
C ASP A 152 -7.42 -15.00 19.93
N ILE A 153 -7.08 -13.93 19.21
CA ILE A 153 -5.97 -13.94 18.25
C ILE A 153 -4.62 -14.22 18.93
N ALA A 154 -4.41 -13.73 20.15
CA ALA A 154 -3.18 -13.98 20.89
C ALA A 154 -3.08 -15.44 21.34
N GLU A 155 -4.18 -16.05 21.78
CA GLU A 155 -4.24 -17.48 22.08
C GLU A 155 -4.00 -18.34 20.84
N TYR A 156 -4.54 -17.93 19.67
CA TYR A 156 -4.29 -18.62 18.41
C TYR A 156 -2.80 -18.70 18.08
N PHE A 157 -2.07 -17.58 18.14
CA PHE A 157 -0.63 -17.56 17.84
C PHE A 157 0.23 -18.22 18.93
N LYS A 158 -0.24 -18.30 20.17
CA LYS A 158 0.40 -19.12 21.22
C LYS A 158 0.27 -20.61 20.93
N ALA A 159 -0.91 -21.05 20.49
CA ALA A 159 -1.19 -22.45 20.15
C ALA A 159 -0.61 -22.86 18.79
N ASN A 160 -0.47 -21.92 17.87
CA ASN A 160 0.04 -22.11 16.51
C ASN A 160 1.20 -21.14 16.25
N PRO A 161 2.40 -21.42 16.79
CA PRO A 161 3.58 -20.58 16.55
C PRO A 161 3.86 -20.41 15.06
N LEU A 162 4.31 -19.22 14.67
CA LEU A 162 4.63 -18.92 13.28
C LEU A 162 5.74 -19.87 12.79
N PRO A 163 5.61 -20.48 11.60
CA PRO A 163 6.67 -21.29 11.02
C PRO A 163 7.89 -20.41 10.69
N ASP A 164 9.05 -21.05 10.60
CA ASP A 164 10.22 -20.40 10.01
C ASP A 164 10.01 -20.25 8.51
N SER A 165 10.18 -19.04 8.00
CA SER A 165 9.96 -18.72 6.59
C SER A 165 10.92 -17.63 6.12
N ALA A 166 11.44 -17.79 4.91
CA ALA A 166 12.22 -16.77 4.21
C ALA A 166 11.33 -15.79 3.43
N THR A 167 10.04 -16.11 3.28
CA THR A 167 9.04 -15.29 2.58
C THR A 167 7.97 -14.80 3.55
N GLU A 168 7.23 -13.78 3.13
CA GLU A 168 6.10 -13.23 3.88
C GLU A 168 5.03 -14.30 4.15
N LEU A 169 4.52 -14.33 5.39
CA LEU A 169 3.43 -15.21 5.83
C LEU A 169 2.11 -14.44 5.85
N ALA A 170 1.02 -15.05 5.39
CA ALA A 170 -0.30 -14.44 5.43
C ALA A 170 -1.25 -15.16 6.40
N TYR A 171 -1.81 -14.43 7.35
CA TYR A 171 -2.83 -14.93 8.25
C TYR A 171 -4.13 -14.19 8.02
N ASP A 172 -5.18 -14.96 7.74
CA ASP A 172 -6.48 -14.45 7.32
C ASP A 172 -7.50 -14.57 8.45
N LEU A 173 -8.27 -13.49 8.65
CA LEU A 173 -9.50 -13.53 9.43
C LEU A 173 -10.67 -13.81 8.49
N VAL A 174 -11.59 -14.68 8.91
CA VAL A 174 -12.82 -14.98 8.16
C VAL A 174 -13.66 -13.71 7.98
N ALA A 175 -14.19 -13.50 6.78
CA ALA A 175 -15.04 -12.38 6.40
C ALA A 175 -16.18 -12.13 7.40
N GLY A 176 -16.34 -10.88 7.85
CA GLY A 176 -17.34 -10.46 8.83
C GLY A 176 -17.19 -11.08 10.23
N GLY A 177 -16.12 -11.84 10.48
CA GLY A 177 -15.90 -12.53 11.76
C GLY A 177 -15.68 -11.54 12.91
N THR A 178 -16.01 -11.97 14.13
CA THR A 178 -15.73 -11.21 15.35
C THR A 178 -14.69 -11.94 16.19
N TYR A 179 -13.71 -11.22 16.70
CA TYR A 179 -12.56 -11.74 17.43
C TYR A 179 -12.24 -10.87 18.64
N THR A 180 -11.49 -11.45 19.58
CA THR A 180 -10.81 -10.69 20.62
C THR A 180 -9.30 -10.82 20.46
N MET A 181 -8.56 -9.88 21.03
CA MET A 181 -7.11 -9.99 21.19
C MET A 181 -6.78 -9.47 22.58
N ASN A 182 -6.69 -10.36 23.57
CA ASN A 182 -6.57 -9.97 24.97
C ASN A 182 -5.12 -9.77 25.43
N ASP A 183 -4.15 -10.24 24.65
CA ASP A 183 -2.73 -10.21 24.98
C ASP A 183 -1.87 -9.80 23.76
N VAL A 184 -0.56 -9.72 23.97
CA VAL A 184 0.42 -9.38 22.94
C VAL A 184 0.47 -10.46 21.85
N VAL A 185 0.44 -10.02 20.59
CA VAL A 185 0.77 -10.84 19.42
C VAL A 185 2.15 -10.43 18.92
N ASP A 186 3.15 -11.29 19.11
CA ASP A 186 4.52 -11.04 18.68
C ASP A 186 4.87 -11.88 17.45
N PHE A 187 5.04 -11.21 16.31
CA PHE A 187 5.46 -11.85 15.06
C PHE A 187 6.98 -12.05 14.98
N GLY A 188 7.73 -11.47 15.91
CA GLY A 188 9.18 -11.52 15.98
C GLY A 188 9.81 -11.09 14.66
N ALA A 189 10.66 -11.96 14.12
CA ALA A 189 11.45 -11.72 12.93
C ALA A 189 10.79 -12.15 11.60
N ARG A 190 9.52 -12.55 11.62
CA ARG A 190 8.81 -12.97 10.40
C ARG A 190 8.11 -11.78 9.75
N ALA A 191 8.24 -11.64 8.44
CA ALA A 191 7.40 -10.74 7.67
C ALA A 191 5.97 -11.30 7.63
N VAL A 192 4.98 -10.51 8.04
CA VAL A 192 3.59 -10.97 8.17
C VAL A 192 2.63 -10.01 7.47
N THR A 193 1.74 -10.55 6.65
CA THR A 193 0.46 -9.92 6.27
C THR A 193 -0.63 -10.50 7.17
N PHE A 194 -1.18 -9.68 8.06
CA PHE A 194 -2.36 -10.00 8.85
C PHE A 194 -3.56 -9.30 8.23
N ARG A 195 -4.46 -10.05 7.61
CA ARG A 195 -5.53 -9.45 6.78
C ARG A 195 -6.91 -10.03 7.08
N GLY A 196 -7.94 -9.21 6.88
CA GLY A 196 -9.32 -9.64 6.84
C GLY A 196 -9.83 -9.75 5.41
N ASP A 197 -11.15 -9.62 5.26
CA ASP A 197 -11.82 -9.57 3.97
C ASP A 197 -12.07 -8.13 3.56
N LYS A 198 -11.83 -7.81 2.29
CA LYS A 198 -11.87 -6.45 1.74
C LYS A 198 -13.26 -5.82 1.68
N VAL A 199 -14.31 -6.63 1.66
CA VAL A 199 -15.70 -6.16 1.58
C VAL A 199 -16.36 -6.26 2.95
N ASN A 200 -16.21 -7.39 3.61
CA ASN A 200 -16.80 -7.67 4.92
C ASN A 200 -15.71 -7.71 5.98
N HIS A 201 -15.27 -6.53 6.42
CA HIS A 201 -14.21 -6.43 7.43
C HIS A 201 -14.56 -7.22 8.70
N PRO A 202 -13.69 -8.12 9.17
CA PRO A 202 -13.77 -8.69 10.50
C PRO A 202 -13.48 -7.64 11.56
N LYS A 203 -14.03 -7.87 12.76
CA LYS A 203 -13.94 -6.98 13.91
C LYS A 203 -13.07 -7.61 15.00
N VAL A 204 -12.12 -6.85 15.51
CA VAL A 204 -11.20 -7.27 16.58
C VAL A 204 -11.31 -6.30 17.76
N THR A 205 -11.73 -6.82 18.92
CA THR A 205 -11.73 -6.05 20.17
C THR A 205 -10.46 -6.35 20.96
N PHE A 206 -9.68 -5.31 21.26
CA PHE A 206 -8.49 -5.43 22.09
C PHE A 206 -8.85 -5.57 23.57
N GLY A 207 -8.06 -6.35 24.32
CA GLY A 207 -7.97 -6.29 25.77
C GLY A 207 -6.88 -5.33 26.24
N GLU A 208 -6.68 -5.22 27.56
CA GLU A 208 -5.81 -4.20 28.16
C GLU A 208 -4.34 -4.24 27.73
N SER A 209 -3.82 -5.44 27.46
CA SER A 209 -2.40 -5.67 27.12
C SER A 209 -2.13 -5.76 25.62
N ALA A 210 -3.20 -5.84 24.83
CA ALA A 210 -3.19 -6.14 23.41
C ALA A 210 -2.36 -5.13 22.61
N ARG A 211 -1.44 -5.66 21.80
CA ARG A 211 -0.68 -4.92 20.80
C ARG A 211 -0.03 -5.89 19.84
N PHE A 212 0.33 -5.41 18.65
CA PHE A 212 1.23 -6.13 17.75
C PHE A 212 2.68 -5.81 18.10
N VAL A 213 3.53 -6.82 18.13
CA VAL A 213 4.99 -6.68 18.28
C VAL A 213 5.66 -7.25 17.03
N THR A 214 6.65 -6.53 16.50
CA THR A 214 7.43 -6.99 15.35
C THR A 214 8.85 -6.43 15.35
N CYS A 215 9.80 -7.14 14.75
CA CYS A 215 11.09 -6.62 14.31
C CYS A 215 11.36 -6.86 12.82
N ALA A 216 10.32 -7.17 12.04
CA ALA A 216 10.32 -7.38 10.60
C ALA A 216 9.13 -6.64 9.92
N GLY A 217 8.91 -6.88 8.61
CA GLY A 217 7.78 -6.31 7.88
C GLY A 217 6.43 -6.73 8.46
N LEU A 218 5.45 -5.83 8.45
CA LEU A 218 4.12 -6.09 8.97
C LEU A 218 3.08 -5.32 8.16
N LYS A 219 2.16 -6.03 7.50
CA LYS A 219 1.02 -5.44 6.81
C LYS A 219 -0.26 -5.84 7.53
N ILE A 220 -1.05 -4.85 7.95
CA ILE A 220 -2.38 -5.05 8.54
C ILE A 220 -3.40 -4.51 7.54
N LYS A 221 -4.30 -5.36 7.04
CA LYS A 221 -5.22 -4.99 5.96
C LYS A 221 -6.66 -5.42 6.20
N PHE A 222 -7.65 -4.60 5.85
CA PHE A 222 -9.06 -4.98 5.79
C PHE A 222 -9.63 -5.48 7.13
N ILE A 223 -9.30 -4.84 8.25
CA ILE A 223 -9.76 -5.24 9.59
C ILE A 223 -10.19 -3.99 10.36
N ASP A 224 -11.30 -4.12 11.10
CA ASP A 224 -11.77 -3.10 12.04
C ASP A 224 -11.34 -3.46 13.47
N PHE A 225 -10.71 -2.51 14.15
CA PHE A 225 -10.17 -2.66 15.49
C PHE A 225 -10.81 -1.69 16.48
N ASP A 226 -11.24 -2.22 17.62
CA ASP A 226 -11.59 -1.43 18.80
C ASP A 226 -10.47 -1.57 19.85
N CYS A 227 -9.67 -0.50 20.01
CA CYS A 227 -8.54 -0.46 20.94
C CYS A 227 -8.88 0.18 22.29
N ASN A 228 -10.15 0.52 22.58
CA ASN A 228 -10.49 1.34 23.74
C ASN A 228 -10.07 0.71 25.08
N ALA A 229 -10.06 -0.62 25.20
CA ALA A 229 -9.64 -1.29 26.43
C ALA A 229 -8.12 -1.24 26.68
N ALA A 230 -7.29 -0.98 25.66
CA ALA A 230 -5.84 -1.02 25.78
C ALA A 230 -5.31 0.03 26.78
N SER A 231 -4.51 -0.36 27.76
CA SER A 231 -4.18 0.49 28.92
C SER A 231 -3.45 1.81 28.56
N SER A 232 -4.02 2.96 28.93
CA SER A 232 -3.32 4.26 28.78
C SER A 232 -2.17 4.46 29.78
N GLY A 233 -2.15 3.66 30.87
CA GLY A 233 -1.16 3.76 31.95
C GLY A 233 0.18 3.06 31.67
N SER A 234 0.22 2.10 30.74
CA SER A 234 1.46 1.43 30.35
C SER A 234 2.29 2.31 29.42
N SER A 235 3.57 2.54 29.76
CA SER A 235 4.48 3.37 28.96
C SER A 235 4.76 2.80 27.57
N SER A 236 4.53 1.50 27.37
CA SER A 236 4.74 0.81 26.10
C SER A 236 3.45 0.51 25.33
N ASN A 237 2.28 0.97 25.79
CA ASN A 237 1.04 0.73 25.05
C ASN A 237 1.10 1.43 23.68
N SER A 238 0.78 0.68 22.64
CA SER A 238 0.85 1.08 21.24
C SER A 238 0.03 0.11 20.40
N PHE A 239 -0.49 0.54 19.26
CA PHE A 239 -1.07 -0.40 18.29
C PHE A 239 0.02 -1.34 17.73
N ILE A 240 1.16 -0.77 17.32
CA ILE A 240 2.37 -1.50 16.90
C ILE A 240 3.56 -1.12 17.80
N LEU A 241 4.20 -2.11 18.40
CA LEU A 241 5.45 -1.98 19.16
C LEU A 241 6.59 -2.62 18.36
N LEU A 242 7.67 -1.88 18.14
CA LEU A 242 8.90 -2.48 17.66
C LEU A 242 9.58 -3.24 18.81
N SER A 243 9.91 -4.50 18.56
CA SER A 243 10.39 -5.43 19.60
C SER A 243 11.64 -4.93 20.31
N ASN A 244 11.80 -5.28 21.59
CA ASN A 244 13.09 -5.04 22.25
C ASN A 244 14.13 -6.13 21.89
N ASP A 245 13.71 -7.22 21.25
CA ASP A 245 14.59 -8.28 20.78
C ASP A 245 14.73 -8.25 19.24
N ALA A 246 15.94 -7.96 18.79
CA ALA A 246 16.29 -7.92 17.36
C ALA A 246 17.02 -9.19 16.88
N SER A 247 17.22 -10.20 17.74
CA SER A 247 18.09 -11.35 17.48
C SER A 247 17.68 -12.21 16.28
N GLY A 248 16.40 -12.22 15.90
CA GLY A 248 15.90 -13.05 14.81
C GLY A 248 15.87 -12.42 13.42
N ALA A 249 15.95 -11.08 13.29
CA ALA A 249 15.54 -10.41 12.05
C ALA A 249 16.60 -10.38 10.93
N GLY A 250 17.72 -11.12 11.07
CA GLY A 250 18.78 -11.15 10.06
C GLY A 250 19.42 -9.78 9.79
N LEU A 251 19.24 -8.84 10.72
CA LEU A 251 19.49 -7.42 10.51
C LEU A 251 20.97 -7.14 10.54
N THR A 252 21.53 -6.86 9.36
CA THR A 252 22.88 -6.37 9.21
C THR A 252 22.99 -5.03 9.94
N ALA A 253 23.73 -5.02 11.04
CA ALA A 253 24.03 -3.80 11.77
C ALA A 253 24.87 -2.87 10.87
N SER A 254 24.34 -1.71 10.53
CA SER A 254 25.09 -0.67 9.79
C SER A 254 26.00 0.18 10.69
N ALA A 255 25.76 0.13 12.00
CA ALA A 255 26.54 0.72 13.07
C ALA A 255 26.31 -0.09 14.36
N PRO A 256 27.19 0.00 15.38
CA PRO A 256 26.90 -0.63 16.67
C PRO A 256 25.56 -0.13 17.22
N GLY A 257 24.58 -1.03 17.39
CA GLY A 257 23.32 -0.76 18.09
C GLY A 257 22.15 -0.20 17.28
N GLN A 258 22.09 -0.35 15.94
CA GLN A 258 20.91 0.00 15.13
C GLN A 258 20.55 -1.08 14.11
N PHE A 259 19.24 -1.33 13.94
CA PHE A 259 18.63 -2.41 13.17
C PHE A 259 17.74 -1.86 12.04
N VAL A 260 17.62 -2.53 10.89
CA VAL A 260 16.89 -2.03 9.71
C VAL A 260 15.72 -2.91 9.31
N ILE A 261 14.51 -2.42 9.41
CA ILE A 261 13.35 -3.13 8.85
C ILE A 261 13.20 -2.67 7.39
N THR A 262 13.65 -3.49 6.45
CA THR A 262 13.60 -3.18 5.00
C THR A 262 12.23 -3.47 4.39
N ASP A 263 11.53 -4.48 4.89
CA ASP A 263 10.16 -4.76 4.48
C ASP A 263 9.23 -3.69 5.05
N PRO A 264 8.16 -3.30 4.34
CA PRO A 264 7.29 -2.23 4.79
C PRO A 264 6.51 -2.64 6.04
N ILE A 265 6.25 -1.65 6.89
CA ILE A 265 5.15 -1.71 7.86
C ILE A 265 3.98 -0.92 7.28
N MET A 266 2.79 -1.51 7.25
CA MET A 266 1.64 -0.94 6.55
C MET A 266 0.35 -1.20 7.31
N ILE A 267 -0.53 -0.20 7.32
CA ILE A 267 -1.94 -0.32 7.69
C ILE A 267 -2.75 0.15 6.50
N GLN A 268 -3.62 -0.71 5.97
CA GLN A 268 -4.34 -0.43 4.73
C GLN A 268 -5.80 -0.82 4.83
N SER A 269 -6.71 0.08 4.44
CA SER A 269 -8.14 -0.22 4.41
C SER A 269 -8.63 -0.76 5.76
N CYS A 270 -8.23 -0.11 6.85
CA CYS A 270 -8.60 -0.50 8.22
C CYS A 270 -9.30 0.66 8.92
N GLU A 271 -10.23 0.33 9.80
CA GLU A 271 -10.68 1.23 10.84
C GLU A 271 -10.05 0.84 12.18
N VAL A 272 -9.33 1.76 12.84
CA VAL A 272 -8.74 1.52 14.16
C VAL A 272 -9.17 2.63 15.10
N ARG A 273 -9.97 2.28 16.12
CA ARG A 273 -10.55 3.26 17.05
C ARG A 273 -9.95 3.13 18.45
N GLY A 274 -10.03 4.19 19.24
CA GLY A 274 -9.60 4.16 20.65
C GLY A 274 -8.09 3.96 20.88
N ILE A 275 -7.21 4.33 19.94
CA ILE A 275 -5.75 4.19 20.16
C ILE A 275 -5.32 5.14 21.28
N ASN A 276 -4.96 4.59 22.45
CA ASN A 276 -4.74 5.38 23.66
C ASN A 276 -3.39 6.11 23.72
N ARG A 277 -2.32 5.63 23.07
CA ARG A 277 -0.97 6.24 23.20
C ARG A 277 -0.25 6.41 21.87
N HIS A 278 0.25 5.30 21.32
CA HIS A 278 1.12 5.30 20.14
C HIS A 278 0.47 4.47 19.03
N LEU A 279 0.50 4.95 17.79
CA LEU A 279 0.22 4.13 16.62
C LEU A 279 1.39 3.17 16.37
N ILE A 280 2.61 3.70 16.39
CA ILE A 280 3.85 2.93 16.31
C ILE A 280 4.84 3.46 17.34
N TYR A 281 5.44 2.54 18.11
CA TYR A 281 6.36 2.87 19.18
C TYR A 281 7.67 2.08 19.09
N CYS A 282 8.79 2.77 19.30
CA CYS A 282 10.13 2.19 19.36
C CYS A 282 10.88 2.82 20.53
N ASN A 283 11.43 2.02 21.45
CA ASN A 283 11.98 2.53 22.71
C ASN A 283 13.39 2.07 23.06
N SER A 284 13.59 0.78 23.35
CA SER A 284 14.86 0.31 23.90
C SER A 284 15.83 -0.18 22.82
N THR A 285 15.28 -0.75 21.74
CA THR A 285 16.04 -1.22 20.59
C THR A 285 15.86 -0.27 19.42
N SER A 286 16.98 0.20 18.85
CA SER A 286 16.94 1.22 17.80
C SER A 286 16.66 0.62 16.43
N TYR A 287 15.48 0.91 15.87
CA TYR A 287 15.14 0.54 14.50
C TYR A 287 15.13 1.75 13.55
N CYS A 288 15.63 1.51 12.35
CA CYS A 288 15.33 2.27 11.14
C CYS A 288 14.26 1.48 10.38
N VAL A 289 13.04 1.99 10.32
CA VAL A 289 11.99 1.41 9.47
C VAL A 289 12.11 2.05 8.09
N LYS A 290 12.33 1.27 7.03
CA LYS A 290 12.43 1.81 5.68
C LYS A 290 11.14 2.53 5.28
N GLN A 291 10.00 1.87 5.47
CA GLN A 291 8.71 2.42 5.06
C GLN A 291 7.63 2.11 6.09
N PHE A 292 6.93 3.16 6.52
CA PHE A 292 5.67 3.04 7.26
C PHE A 292 4.57 3.77 6.49
N THR A 293 3.52 3.04 6.13
CA THR A 293 2.42 3.57 5.31
C THR A 293 1.07 3.31 5.97
N VAL A 294 0.24 4.36 6.02
CA VAL A 294 -1.19 4.28 6.33
C VAL A 294 -1.93 4.71 5.08
N ASN A 295 -2.74 3.83 4.50
CA ASN A 295 -3.50 4.11 3.29
C ASN A 295 -4.96 3.68 3.44
N ASP A 296 -5.90 4.51 3.00
CA ASP A 296 -7.33 4.19 3.06
C ASP A 296 -7.82 3.81 4.46
N CYS A 297 -7.37 4.50 5.51
CA CYS A 297 -7.71 4.14 6.89
C CYS A 297 -8.53 5.22 7.60
N ILE A 298 -9.28 4.80 8.63
CA ILE A 298 -9.82 5.67 9.66
C ILE A 298 -9.09 5.35 10.97
N LEU A 299 -8.29 6.27 11.48
CA LEU A 299 -7.54 6.11 12.73
C LEU A 299 -8.04 7.09 13.80
N GLY A 300 -8.68 6.55 14.84
CA GLY A 300 -9.20 7.26 16.01
C GLY A 300 -8.30 7.12 17.23
N PHE A 301 -7.94 8.25 17.83
CA PHE A 301 -7.03 8.33 18.97
C PHE A 301 -7.71 8.90 20.21
N ASN A 302 -7.47 8.28 21.36
CA ASN A 302 -7.60 8.92 22.66
C ASN A 302 -6.23 9.50 23.02
N GLN A 303 -5.76 10.51 22.27
CA GLN A 303 -4.35 10.89 22.20
C GLN A 303 -3.74 11.35 23.54
N SER A 304 -3.34 10.39 24.39
CA SER A 304 -2.70 10.66 25.69
C SER A 304 -1.18 10.85 25.58
N ASN A 305 -0.59 10.52 24.42
CA ASN A 305 0.84 10.63 24.15
C ASN A 305 1.12 10.92 22.67
N ILE A 306 2.40 10.86 22.29
CA ILE A 306 2.88 11.06 20.92
C ILE A 306 2.38 9.93 20.01
N ILE A 307 1.81 10.21 18.83
CA ILE A 307 1.23 9.15 18.00
C ILE A 307 2.31 8.26 17.34
N ILE A 308 3.27 8.86 16.65
CA ILE A 308 4.40 8.15 16.04
C ILE A 308 5.64 8.44 16.88
N HIS A 309 6.08 7.45 17.65
CA HIS A 309 7.11 7.67 18.66
C HIS A 309 8.32 6.75 18.47
N MET A 310 9.32 7.26 17.76
CA MET A 310 10.62 6.61 17.61
C MET A 310 11.57 7.14 18.69
N ASN A 311 11.31 6.72 19.94
CA ASN A 311 11.98 7.22 21.14
C ASN A 311 13.41 6.68 21.31
N SER A 312 13.67 5.45 20.85
CA SER A 312 15.01 4.87 20.93
C SER A 312 16.05 5.79 20.30
N SER A 313 17.23 5.88 20.92
CA SER A 313 18.35 6.62 20.36
C SER A 313 18.61 6.16 18.93
N ASN A 314 18.64 7.09 17.98
CA ASN A 314 18.86 6.87 16.56
C ASN A 314 17.69 6.24 15.78
N ALA A 315 16.55 5.93 16.39
CA ALA A 315 15.41 5.36 15.68
C ALA A 315 14.69 6.40 14.81
N PHE A 316 14.27 5.98 13.61
CA PHE A 316 13.51 6.80 12.68
C PHE A 316 12.75 5.92 11.67
N ILE A 317 11.79 6.54 10.98
CA ILE A 317 11.14 5.98 9.79
C ILE A 317 11.68 6.76 8.60
N ALA A 318 12.23 6.07 7.60
CA ALA A 318 12.83 6.74 6.44
C ALA A 318 11.77 7.30 5.50
N HIS A 319 10.75 6.51 5.15
CA HIS A 319 9.62 6.93 4.32
C HIS A 319 8.33 6.76 5.09
N LEU A 320 7.69 7.88 5.43
CA LEU A 320 6.43 7.92 6.14
C LEU A 320 5.32 8.41 5.21
N ALA A 321 4.25 7.65 5.07
CA ALA A 321 3.14 8.00 4.19
C ALA A 321 1.79 7.86 4.89
N PHE A 322 0.97 8.90 4.78
CA PHE A 322 -0.46 8.91 5.11
C PHE A 322 -1.21 9.29 3.84
N GLN A 323 -2.07 8.41 3.35
CA GLN A 323 -2.76 8.61 2.07
C GLN A 323 -4.22 8.20 2.17
N ASN A 324 -5.12 8.98 1.58
CA ASN A 324 -6.55 8.63 1.48
C ASN A 324 -7.17 8.27 2.85
N SER A 325 -6.74 8.94 3.92
CA SER A 325 -6.99 8.50 5.29
C SER A 325 -7.52 9.61 6.18
N THR A 326 -8.30 9.22 7.17
CA THR A 326 -8.81 10.10 8.22
C THR A 326 -8.10 9.79 9.52
N LEU A 327 -7.54 10.81 10.15
CA LEU A 327 -6.91 10.71 11.46
C LEU A 327 -7.61 11.69 12.39
N TYR A 328 -8.12 11.21 13.53
CA TYR A 328 -8.80 12.07 14.47
C TYR A 328 -8.46 11.75 15.92
N SER A 329 -8.47 12.78 16.77
CA SER A 329 -8.40 12.62 18.22
C SER A 329 -9.73 12.97 18.88
N THR A 330 -10.14 12.18 19.88
CA THR A 330 -11.25 12.50 20.79
C THR A 330 -10.83 13.47 21.90
N VAL A 331 -9.53 13.71 22.06
CA VAL A 331 -8.95 14.55 23.12
C VAL A 331 -8.09 15.67 22.50
N ALA A 332 -8.29 16.90 22.99
CA ALA A 332 -7.45 18.04 22.65
C ALA A 332 -6.07 17.95 23.35
N SER A 333 -5.19 17.13 22.76
CA SER A 333 -3.89 16.77 23.34
C SER A 333 -2.81 17.85 23.16
N ASN A 334 -1.93 18.00 24.14
CA ASN A 334 -0.70 18.80 24.03
C ASN A 334 0.51 17.99 23.52
N GLN A 335 0.27 16.74 23.13
CA GLN A 335 1.29 15.81 22.67
C GLN A 335 1.49 15.92 21.16
N ARG A 336 2.62 15.41 20.67
CA ARG A 336 3.00 15.54 19.27
C ARG A 336 2.33 14.50 18.38
N PHE A 337 2.27 14.79 17.08
CA PHE A 337 1.96 13.75 16.11
C PHE A 337 3.19 12.84 15.89
N ILE A 338 4.37 13.43 15.62
CA ILE A 338 5.60 12.68 15.32
C ILE A 338 6.76 13.09 16.23
N HIS A 339 7.51 12.11 16.74
CA HIS A 339 8.79 12.32 17.41
C HIS A 339 9.82 11.27 17.03
N PHE A 340 10.92 11.70 16.43
CA PHE A 340 12.13 10.89 16.19
C PHE A 340 13.28 11.45 17.02
N SER A 341 14.02 10.57 17.70
CA SER A 341 14.98 10.98 18.75
C SER A 341 16.10 11.92 18.30
N SER A 342 16.82 11.64 17.19
CA SER A 342 17.88 12.54 16.69
C SER A 342 18.44 12.24 15.30
N ARG A 343 18.43 10.99 14.83
CA ARG A 343 18.96 10.61 13.50
C ARG A 343 17.90 10.65 12.41
N GLY A 344 18.38 10.58 11.17
CA GLY A 344 17.56 10.44 9.99
C GLY A 344 18.32 9.74 8.86
N PRO A 345 17.68 9.58 7.70
CA PRO A 345 18.13 8.64 6.66
C PRO A 345 19.51 8.97 6.06
N HIS A 346 19.91 10.23 6.06
CA HIS A 346 21.21 10.64 5.52
C HIS A 346 22.40 10.05 6.27
N TRP A 347 22.26 9.77 7.56
CA TRP A 347 23.30 9.18 8.40
C TRP A 347 23.62 7.75 8.00
N PHE A 348 22.63 7.03 7.45
CA PHE A 348 22.74 5.62 7.13
C PHE A 348 23.58 5.38 5.87
N ILE A 349 23.30 6.14 4.81
CA ILE A 349 23.95 5.99 3.52
C ILE A 349 25.37 6.58 3.52
N ASN A 350 25.61 7.67 4.26
CA ASN A 350 26.95 8.27 4.33
C ASN A 350 27.96 7.39 5.07
N GLN A 351 27.52 6.48 5.96
CA GLN A 351 28.40 5.53 6.64
C GLN A 351 28.88 4.38 5.75
N LEU A 352 28.11 4.02 4.71
CA LEU A 352 28.35 2.79 3.94
C LEU A 352 28.77 3.02 2.48
N LYS A 353 28.97 4.28 2.06
CA LYS A 353 29.36 4.71 0.70
C LYS A 353 28.36 4.35 -0.43
N SER A 354 27.44 3.42 -0.22
CA SER A 354 26.36 3.03 -1.13
C SER A 354 25.08 2.74 -0.36
N ASP A 355 23.93 2.71 -1.06
CA ASP A 355 22.63 2.34 -0.49
C ASP A 355 22.51 0.82 -0.33
N VAL A 356 23.30 0.26 0.59
CA VAL A 356 23.42 -1.20 0.82
C VAL A 356 22.09 -1.84 1.22
N TYR A 357 21.16 -1.07 1.77
CA TYR A 357 19.89 -1.57 2.31
C TYR A 357 18.67 -1.14 1.50
N GLY A 358 18.90 -0.53 0.33
CA GLY A 358 17.84 -0.06 -0.56
C GLY A 358 16.86 0.88 0.15
N ILE A 359 17.35 1.76 1.03
CA ILE A 359 16.53 2.73 1.76
C ILE A 359 16.10 3.87 0.84
N SER A 360 16.83 4.13 -0.24
CA SER A 360 16.47 5.19 -1.18
C SER A 360 15.23 4.81 -2.01
N THR A 361 14.38 5.78 -2.30
CA THR A 361 13.22 5.63 -3.18
C THR A 361 13.22 6.71 -4.27
N MET A 362 12.55 6.41 -5.38
CA MET A 362 12.35 7.37 -6.46
C MET A 362 11.12 8.21 -6.18
N TYR A 363 11.26 9.54 -6.25
CA TYR A 363 10.15 10.47 -6.25
C TYR A 363 10.37 11.53 -7.33
N ASN A 364 9.40 11.71 -8.24
CA ASN A 364 9.51 12.58 -9.41
C ASN A 364 10.83 12.41 -10.22
N GLY A 365 11.26 11.15 -10.41
CA GLY A 365 12.47 10.81 -11.16
C GLY A 365 13.80 11.10 -10.42
N VAL A 366 13.75 11.45 -9.13
CA VAL A 366 14.93 11.76 -8.30
C VAL A 366 15.01 10.79 -7.11
N SER A 367 16.23 10.39 -6.74
CA SER A 367 16.49 9.51 -5.60
C SER A 367 16.51 10.28 -4.29
N TYR A 368 15.67 9.86 -3.35
CA TYR A 368 15.63 10.38 -2.00
C TYR A 368 15.88 9.29 -0.97
N ARG A 369 16.54 9.69 0.12
CA ARG A 369 16.90 8.79 1.22
C ARG A 369 15.78 8.65 2.24
N GLY A 370 14.82 9.57 2.23
CA GLY A 370 13.63 9.54 3.07
C GLY A 370 12.61 10.57 2.63
N GLY A 371 11.41 10.48 3.21
CA GLY A 371 10.39 11.49 2.97
C GLY A 371 9.15 11.35 3.82
N LEU A 372 8.33 12.41 3.75
CA LEU A 372 6.98 12.45 4.30
C LEU A 372 5.99 12.65 3.15
N ILE A 373 5.00 11.79 3.05
CA ILE A 373 3.83 11.95 2.18
C ILE A 373 2.60 12.06 3.06
N ILE A 374 1.84 13.14 2.92
CA ILE A 374 0.49 13.27 3.49
C ILE A 374 -0.42 13.74 2.36
N GLN A 375 -1.27 12.86 1.84
CA GLN A 375 -2.08 13.18 0.66
C GLN A 375 -3.51 12.71 0.79
N ASN A 376 -4.44 13.58 0.37
CA ASN A 376 -5.88 13.27 0.41
C ASN A 376 -6.28 12.77 1.81
N CYS A 377 -5.86 13.47 2.86
CA CYS A 377 -6.15 13.08 4.23
C CYS A 377 -6.98 14.14 4.95
N THR A 378 -7.81 13.69 5.89
CA THR A 378 -8.52 14.56 6.83
C THR A 378 -7.96 14.36 8.23
N PHE A 379 -7.40 15.41 8.81
CA PHE A 379 -6.91 15.45 10.19
C PHE A 379 -7.86 16.29 11.04
N TYR A 380 -8.35 15.72 12.15
CA TYR A 380 -9.21 16.43 13.08
C TYR A 380 -8.71 16.30 14.52
N ASN A 381 -8.45 17.42 15.19
CA ASN A 381 -8.04 17.45 16.61
C ASN A 381 -6.70 16.72 16.91
N VAL A 382 -5.92 16.37 15.88
CA VAL A 382 -4.67 15.61 16.03
C VAL A 382 -3.55 16.54 16.48
N ALA A 383 -2.90 16.19 17.59
CA ALA A 383 -1.90 17.05 18.23
C ALA A 383 -2.45 18.48 18.43
N ASN A 384 -3.71 18.60 18.85
CA ASN A 384 -4.45 19.87 18.89
C ASN A 384 -3.64 21.03 19.47
N LYS A 385 -3.03 20.85 20.65
CA LYS A 385 -2.17 21.84 21.33
C LYS A 385 -0.68 21.49 21.25
N GLY A 386 -0.32 20.42 20.55
CA GLY A 386 1.04 19.91 20.41
C GLY A 386 1.65 20.21 19.04
N ASP A 387 2.95 19.94 18.91
CA ASP A 387 3.64 20.10 17.62
C ASP A 387 3.34 18.92 16.69
N MET A 388 3.24 19.16 15.38
CA MET A 388 3.13 18.07 14.40
C MET A 388 4.37 17.17 14.36
N ALA A 389 5.57 17.72 14.49
CA ALA A 389 6.78 16.92 14.40
C ALA A 389 7.93 17.46 15.26
N ASN A 390 8.77 16.52 15.73
CA ASN A 390 10.13 16.77 16.19
C ASN A 390 11.04 15.67 15.62
N TRP A 391 11.79 15.99 14.57
CA TRP A 391 12.54 15.00 13.78
C TRP A 391 13.68 15.60 12.93
N SER A 392 14.58 16.37 13.55
CA SER A 392 15.62 17.13 12.83
C SER A 392 16.45 16.32 11.81
N GLY A 393 16.63 15.02 12.03
CA GLY A 393 17.28 14.11 11.07
C GLY A 393 16.57 13.98 9.72
N MET A 394 15.26 14.24 9.66
CA MET A 394 14.46 14.27 8.42
C MET A 394 14.57 15.60 7.67
N LEU A 395 15.29 16.60 8.20
CA LEU A 395 15.34 17.94 7.63
C LEU A 395 16.62 18.19 6.80
N GLN A 396 16.82 17.37 5.75
CA GLN A 396 18.00 17.43 4.88
C GLN A 396 17.65 17.60 3.38
N ASN A 397 18.64 17.93 2.55
CA ASN A 397 18.48 17.98 1.09
C ASN A 397 18.34 16.61 0.41
N THR A 398 18.52 15.53 1.17
CA THR A 398 18.31 14.14 0.70
C THR A 398 16.92 13.62 1.03
N THR A 399 16.05 14.45 1.58
CA THR A 399 14.68 14.10 1.96
C THR A 399 13.67 14.96 1.21
N PHE A 400 12.47 14.43 0.97
CA PHE A 400 11.37 15.14 0.34
C PHE A 400 10.13 15.19 1.26
N MET A 401 9.29 16.20 1.08
CA MET A 401 7.99 16.31 1.72
C MET A 401 6.94 16.64 0.67
N ASN A 402 5.87 15.84 0.63
CA ASN A 402 4.73 16.04 -0.24
C ASN A 402 3.46 16.06 0.62
N ILE A 403 2.88 17.24 0.79
CA ILE A 403 1.69 17.45 1.63
C ILE A 403 0.65 18.12 0.74
N SER A 404 -0.30 17.35 0.22
CA SER A 404 -1.25 17.88 -0.77
C SER A 404 -2.67 17.39 -0.60
N ASN A 405 -3.63 18.24 -0.93
CA ASN A 405 -5.07 17.92 -0.95
C ASN A 405 -5.60 17.47 0.42
N ASN A 406 -5.06 18.02 1.51
CA ASN A 406 -5.46 17.62 2.85
C ASN A 406 -6.40 18.63 3.49
N ILE A 407 -7.16 18.17 4.47
CA ILE A 407 -7.92 19.02 5.38
C ILE A 407 -7.35 18.84 6.78
N PHE A 408 -6.78 19.90 7.36
CA PHE A 408 -6.39 19.95 8.76
C PHE A 408 -7.36 20.85 9.53
N VAL A 409 -8.06 20.29 10.50
CA VAL A 409 -8.93 21.02 11.42
C VAL A 409 -8.45 20.77 12.85
N ASP A 410 -8.28 21.84 13.63
CA ASP A 410 -7.92 21.78 15.05
C ASP A 410 -6.67 20.96 15.33
N SER A 411 -5.68 21.00 14.42
CA SER A 411 -4.52 20.13 14.46
C SER A 411 -3.21 20.91 14.53
N GLY A 412 -2.21 20.32 15.19
CA GLY A 412 -0.83 20.81 15.19
C GLY A 412 -0.61 22.19 15.81
N ASN A 413 -1.41 22.56 16.82
CA ASN A 413 -1.31 23.83 17.55
C ASN A 413 -1.27 25.07 16.64
N ASN A 414 -2.11 25.06 15.60
CA ASN A 414 -2.19 26.13 14.60
C ASN A 414 -0.86 26.40 13.85
N GLN A 415 0.02 25.40 13.77
CA GLN A 415 1.39 25.54 13.23
C GLN A 415 1.83 24.30 12.43
N VAL A 416 0.91 23.67 11.69
CA VAL A 416 1.15 22.40 10.98
C VAL A 416 2.42 22.46 10.12
N ILE A 417 2.50 23.43 9.20
CA ILE A 417 3.61 23.53 8.25
C ILE A 417 4.89 23.97 8.94
N ARG A 418 4.85 24.97 9.82
CA ARG A 418 6.00 25.41 10.61
C ARG A 418 6.62 24.27 11.40
N ARG A 419 5.82 23.42 12.06
CA ARG A 419 6.32 22.35 12.92
C ARG A 419 6.81 21.13 12.15
N ILE A 420 6.18 20.77 11.03
CA ILE A 420 6.65 19.70 10.15
C ILE A 420 8.02 20.06 9.54
N THR A 421 8.16 21.30 9.07
CA THR A 421 9.37 21.74 8.35
C THR A 421 10.45 22.31 9.26
N ASN A 422 10.09 22.71 10.49
CA ASN A 422 10.92 23.55 11.38
C ASN A 422 11.51 24.78 10.66
N ASN A 423 10.77 25.34 9.69
CA ASN A 423 11.21 26.43 8.81
C ASN A 423 12.55 26.17 8.09
N ASN A 424 12.88 24.90 7.85
CA ASN A 424 14.12 24.49 7.21
C ASN A 424 13.96 24.49 5.68
N ASN A 425 14.82 25.22 4.97
CA ASN A 425 14.78 25.34 3.52
C ASN A 425 15.56 24.25 2.76
N ASN A 426 16.29 23.38 3.44
CA ASN A 426 17.11 22.34 2.81
C ASN A 426 16.26 21.18 2.26
N VAL A 427 15.09 20.92 2.83
CA VAL A 427 14.17 19.86 2.41
C VAL A 427 13.38 20.31 1.18
N ILE A 428 13.24 19.42 0.21
CA ILE A 428 12.37 19.64 -0.95
C ILE A 428 10.91 19.51 -0.51
N LYS A 429 10.10 20.51 -0.83
CA LYS A 429 8.70 20.61 -0.42
C LYS A 429 7.82 20.74 -1.65
N SER A 430 6.76 19.95 -1.68
CA SER A 430 5.68 20.04 -2.64
C SER A 430 4.37 20.12 -1.86
N PHE A 431 3.94 21.34 -1.53
CA PHE A 431 2.72 21.59 -0.76
C PHE A 431 1.68 22.27 -1.64
N SER A 432 0.45 21.76 -1.63
CA SER A 432 -0.63 22.33 -2.45
C SER A 432 -2.02 21.90 -2.00
N ARG A 433 -3.01 22.79 -2.16
CA ARG A 433 -4.43 22.52 -1.92
C ARG A 433 -4.72 21.95 -0.53
N ASN A 434 -4.04 22.44 0.50
CA ASN A 434 -4.35 22.06 1.88
C ASN A 434 -5.23 23.12 2.54
N SER A 435 -6.17 22.67 3.39
CA SER A 435 -6.90 23.54 4.32
C SER A 435 -6.28 23.46 5.71
N TYR A 436 -6.09 24.62 6.35
CA TYR A 436 -5.55 24.73 7.71
C TYR A 436 -6.50 25.54 8.59
N TRP A 437 -7.51 24.87 9.16
CA TRP A 437 -8.50 25.49 10.02
C TRP A 437 -8.21 25.20 11.50
N TYR A 438 -8.35 26.19 12.37
CA TYR A 438 -8.09 26.04 13.79
C TYR A 438 -9.02 26.92 14.62
N GLY A 439 -9.85 26.29 15.46
CA GLY A 439 -10.99 26.93 16.08
C GLY A 439 -11.96 27.45 15.01
N GLU A 440 -12.26 28.75 15.07
CA GLU A 440 -13.19 29.42 14.16
C GLU A 440 -12.49 30.15 13.00
N ASN A 441 -11.18 29.97 12.83
CA ASN A 441 -10.39 30.76 11.89
C ASN A 441 -9.44 29.91 11.05
N TYR A 442 -9.06 30.47 9.90
CA TYR A 442 -7.92 29.99 9.14
C TYR A 442 -6.61 30.19 9.92
N SER A 443 -5.65 29.31 9.68
CA SER A 443 -4.38 29.27 10.39
C SER A 443 -3.57 30.57 10.26
N THR A 444 -2.92 30.95 11.36
CA THR A 444 -2.01 32.11 11.40
C THR A 444 -0.55 31.73 11.15
N ASP A 445 -0.29 30.49 10.71
CA ASP A 445 1.06 30.01 10.43
C ASP A 445 1.66 30.69 9.18
N GLY A 446 2.49 31.71 9.40
CA GLY A 446 3.16 32.45 8.31
C GLY A 446 4.06 31.59 7.42
N SER A 447 4.42 30.36 7.84
CA SER A 447 5.16 29.43 7.00
C SER A 447 4.33 28.86 5.85
N ILE A 448 3.00 28.91 5.92
CA ILE A 448 2.11 28.46 4.83
C ILE A 448 2.38 29.30 3.58
N ALA A 449 2.34 30.64 3.68
CA ALA A 449 2.60 31.54 2.57
C ALA A 449 4.02 31.43 1.99
N THR A 450 4.96 30.83 2.74
CA THR A 450 6.33 30.61 2.28
C THR A 450 6.46 29.31 1.48
N TYR A 451 5.72 28.26 1.86
CA TYR A 451 5.97 26.90 1.38
C TYR A 451 4.84 26.31 0.52
N GLU A 452 3.66 26.92 0.52
CA GLU A 452 2.50 26.46 -0.24
C GLU A 452 1.95 27.61 -1.10
N SER A 453 1.80 27.35 -2.41
CA SER A 453 1.40 28.38 -3.37
C SER A 453 -0.11 28.54 -3.55
N ASN A 454 -0.89 27.55 -3.14
CA ASN A 454 -2.35 27.51 -3.32
C ASN A 454 -3.06 26.81 -2.14
N PRO A 455 -2.93 27.32 -0.91
CA PRO A 455 -3.74 26.82 0.21
C PRO A 455 -5.23 27.16 -0.01
N ILE A 456 -6.11 26.39 0.61
CA ILE A 456 -7.55 26.67 0.65
C ILE A 456 -7.87 27.33 1.99
N GLU A 457 -8.18 28.63 1.96
CA GLU A 457 -8.32 29.47 3.16
C GLU A 457 -9.75 29.55 3.71
N THR A 458 -10.71 28.92 3.04
CA THR A 458 -12.11 28.85 3.49
C THR A 458 -12.37 27.68 4.43
N ASP A 459 -13.38 27.85 5.29
CA ASP A 459 -13.80 26.84 6.26
C ASP A 459 -14.22 25.53 5.55
N PRO A 460 -13.61 24.37 5.88
CA PRO A 460 -14.01 23.07 5.34
C PRO A 460 -15.45 22.65 5.70
N LYS A 461 -16.04 23.23 6.75
CA LYS A 461 -17.40 22.92 7.24
C LYS A 461 -17.64 21.43 7.38
N LEU A 462 -16.74 20.73 8.08
CA LEU A 462 -16.90 19.30 8.33
C LEU A 462 -18.23 19.03 9.04
N THR A 463 -18.96 18.01 8.58
CA THR A 463 -20.37 17.79 8.95
C THR A 463 -20.57 17.50 10.44
N ASP A 464 -19.89 16.49 10.99
CA ASP A 464 -19.99 16.14 12.41
C ASP A 464 -18.69 15.49 12.93
N PRO A 465 -17.56 16.22 12.90
CA PRO A 465 -16.28 15.65 13.32
C PRO A 465 -16.18 15.50 14.85
N GLY A 466 -16.97 16.27 15.60
CA GLY A 466 -16.96 16.36 17.06
C GLY A 466 -17.82 15.33 17.79
N ASN A 467 -18.60 14.51 17.07
CA ASN A 467 -19.47 13.52 17.69
C ASN A 467 -18.71 12.62 18.67
N ALA A 468 -19.26 12.44 19.87
CA ALA A 468 -18.69 11.62 20.94
C ALA A 468 -18.77 10.12 20.63
N VAL A 469 -19.66 9.71 19.71
CA VAL A 469 -19.81 8.33 19.30
C VAL A 469 -18.83 8.05 18.15
N GLU A 470 -17.75 7.31 18.43
CA GLU A 470 -16.70 6.99 17.44
C GLU A 470 -17.26 6.29 16.19
N THR A 471 -18.35 5.51 16.32
CA THR A 471 -18.99 4.79 15.21
C THR A 471 -19.87 5.66 14.31
N ALA A 472 -20.11 6.93 14.66
CA ALA A 472 -21.01 7.84 13.95
C ALA A 472 -20.31 9.13 13.50
N LYS A 473 -18.97 9.19 13.58
CA LYS A 473 -18.20 10.35 13.14
C LYS A 473 -18.29 10.53 11.63
N ASP A 474 -18.60 11.74 11.21
CA ASP A 474 -18.72 12.13 9.80
C ASP A 474 -17.78 13.30 9.51
N PHE A 475 -16.78 13.03 8.66
CA PHE A 475 -15.78 14.00 8.23
C PHE A 475 -16.04 14.55 6.83
N THR A 476 -17.28 14.42 6.32
CA THR A 476 -17.70 14.98 5.04
C THR A 476 -17.51 16.49 5.01
N PRO A 477 -16.64 17.02 4.12
CA PRO A 477 -16.49 18.45 3.95
C PRO A 477 -17.72 19.05 3.25
N ARG A 478 -18.10 20.26 3.65
CA ARG A 478 -19.22 21.02 3.04
C ARG A 478 -18.79 22.38 2.50
N GLY A 479 -17.49 22.71 2.59
CA GLY A 479 -16.94 23.92 1.97
C GLY A 479 -16.85 23.76 0.45
N ASP A 480 -17.32 24.77 -0.29
CA ASP A 480 -17.43 24.72 -1.76
C ASP A 480 -16.07 24.55 -2.43
N GLU A 481 -15.01 25.19 -1.91
CA GLU A 481 -13.66 25.07 -2.43
C GLU A 481 -13.05 23.68 -2.20
N GLN A 482 -13.27 23.09 -1.02
CA GLN A 482 -12.81 21.73 -0.70
C GLN A 482 -13.49 20.70 -1.60
N LEU A 483 -14.80 20.84 -1.82
CA LEU A 483 -15.56 19.96 -2.71
C LEU A 483 -15.11 20.10 -4.17
N SER A 484 -14.92 21.33 -4.65
CA SER A 484 -14.42 21.61 -6.02
C SER A 484 -13.01 21.06 -6.24
N ALA A 485 -12.13 21.24 -5.25
CA ALA A 485 -10.74 20.77 -5.32
C ALA A 485 -10.58 19.28 -4.96
N ARG A 486 -11.65 18.63 -4.47
CA ARG A 486 -11.68 17.24 -3.98
C ARG A 486 -10.61 16.97 -2.91
N THR A 487 -10.53 17.84 -1.90
CA THR A 487 -9.55 17.74 -0.81
C THR A 487 -10.10 17.01 0.41
N GLY A 488 -9.19 16.44 1.21
CA GLY A 488 -9.51 15.56 2.33
C GLY A 488 -9.48 14.10 1.93
N ASP A 489 -9.86 13.25 2.88
CA ASP A 489 -10.02 11.81 2.64
C ASP A 489 -11.14 11.55 1.61
N PRO A 490 -10.84 10.87 0.47
CA PRO A 490 -11.80 10.64 -0.61
C PRO A 490 -13.07 9.91 -0.19
N ARG A 491 -13.04 9.12 0.89
CA ARG A 491 -14.20 8.38 1.38
C ARG A 491 -15.37 9.28 1.77
N TRP A 492 -15.08 10.52 2.17
CA TRP A 492 -16.11 11.46 2.59
C TRP A 492 -16.53 12.43 1.49
N LEU A 493 -15.96 12.32 0.29
CA LEU A 493 -16.35 13.16 -0.84
C LEU A 493 -17.58 12.57 -1.55
N PRO A 494 -18.48 13.43 -2.07
CA PRO A 494 -19.64 12.99 -2.84
C PRO A 494 -19.29 12.48 -4.24
#